data_AF-A0A968JTE3-F1
#
_entry.id   AF-A0A968JTE3-F1
#
_cell.length_a   1.000
_cell.length_b   1.000
_cell.length_c   1.000
_cell.angle_alpha   90.00
_cell.angle_beta   90.00
_cell.angle_gamma   90.00
#
_symmetry.space_group_name_H-M   'P 1'
#
loop_
_entity.id
_entity.type
_entity.pdbx_description
1 polymer ?
#
loop_
_entity_poly.entity_id
_entity_poly.type
_entity_poly.pdbx_seq_one_letter_code
_entity_poly.pdbx_strand_id
1 'polypeptide(L)'
;MISSVIRTGRTAAFSIVVLTVLFLLLMMLVPQQKFTTLDNYVENYSKFNVLPVLASFFIVLANVPLFIALFYYSENEKKIFGLTGLMFGSGYVICSGITYFLQLTVVQRAILEGNYKMSFLVFNGFTWFGGLCP
;
A
#
# COMPACT_ATOMS: atom_id res chain seq x y z
N MET A 1 17.42 -3.82 -27.55
CA MET A 1 16.32 -3.25 -26.75
C MET A 1 15.41 -4.34 -26.15
N ILE A 2 15.10 -5.42 -26.88
CA ILE A 2 14.23 -6.51 -26.37
C ILE A 2 14.86 -7.29 -25.19
N SER A 3 16.17 -7.55 -25.21
CA SER A 3 16.87 -8.29 -24.16
C SER A 3 16.93 -7.58 -22.80
N SER A 4 16.93 -6.24 -22.78
CA SER A 4 16.91 -5.46 -21.53
C SER A 4 15.54 -5.52 -20.87
N VAL A 5 14.46 -5.46 -21.65
CA VAL A 5 13.07 -5.53 -21.13
C VAL A 5 12.80 -6.87 -20.46
N ILE A 6 13.29 -7.98 -21.04
CA ILE A 6 13.12 -9.33 -20.47
C ILE A 6 13.83 -9.47 -19.11
N ARG A 7 15.03 -8.87 -18.96
CA ARG A 7 15.74 -8.88 -17.66
C ARG A 7 14.96 -8.09 -16.61
N THR A 8 14.47 -6.90 -16.96
CA THR A 8 13.68 -6.06 -16.04
C THR A 8 12.38 -6.72 -15.61
N GLY A 9 11.68 -7.39 -16.54
CA GLY A 9 10.46 -8.14 -16.23
C GLY A 9 10.70 -9.29 -15.26
N ARG A 10 11.79 -10.06 -15.46
CA ARG A 10 12.16 -11.14 -14.54
C ARG A 10 12.51 -10.65 -13.14
N THR A 11 13.28 -9.57 -13.04
CA THR A 11 13.63 -8.99 -11.72
C THR A 11 12.41 -8.43 -11.01
N ALA A 12 11.48 -7.80 -11.74
CA ALA A 12 10.24 -7.27 -11.17
C ALA A 12 9.30 -8.39 -10.69
N ALA A 13 9.14 -9.46 -11.48
CA ALA A 13 8.35 -10.61 -11.05
C ALA A 13 8.94 -11.27 -9.79
N PHE A 14 10.26 -11.43 -9.74
CA PHE A 14 10.95 -11.97 -8.57
C PHE A 14 10.78 -11.07 -7.34
N SER A 15 10.94 -9.76 -7.48
CA SER A 15 10.76 -8.82 -6.35
C SER A 15 9.33 -8.81 -5.83
N ILE A 16 8.32 -8.90 -6.71
CA ILE A 16 6.91 -8.99 -6.30
C ILE A 16 6.66 -10.27 -5.49
N VAL A 17 7.15 -11.42 -5.95
CA VAL A 17 6.97 -12.69 -5.22
C VAL A 17 7.61 -12.61 -3.84
N VAL A 18 8.85 -12.12 -3.75
CA VAL A 18 9.55 -11.96 -2.48
C VAL A 18 8.81 -11.00 -1.54
N LEU A 19 8.38 -9.84 -2.04
CA LEU A 19 7.61 -8.86 -1.25
C LEU A 19 6.26 -9.42 -0.80
N THR A 20 5.58 -10.19 -1.64
CA THR A 20 4.30 -10.83 -1.30
C THR A 20 4.46 -11.87 -0.20
N VAL A 21 5.49 -12.72 -0.29
CA VAL A 21 5.80 -13.68 0.77
C VAL A 21 6.17 -12.96 2.08
N LEU A 22 6.98 -11.91 2.00
CA LEU A 22 7.33 -11.09 3.16
C LEU A 22 6.11 -10.43 3.81
N PHE A 23 5.18 -9.90 3.00
CA PHE A 23 3.94 -9.32 3.48
C PHE A 23 3.04 -10.35 4.17
N LEU A 24 2.91 -11.54 3.59
CA LEU A 24 2.15 -12.64 4.22
C LEU A 24 2.76 -13.04 5.56
N LEU A 25 4.09 -13.15 5.64
CA LEU A 25 4.79 -13.42 6.90
C LEU A 25 4.55 -12.30 7.92
N LEU A 26 4.63 -11.03 7.52
CA LEU A 26 4.36 -9.90 8.40
C LEU A 26 2.91 -9.89 8.91
N MET A 27 1.95 -10.23 8.07
CA MET A 27 0.54 -10.35 8.46
C MET A 27 0.31 -11.50 9.45
N MET A 28 1.09 -12.59 9.35
CA MET A 28 1.04 -13.68 10.33
C MET A 28 1.72 -13.32 11.65
N LEU A 29 2.84 -12.58 11.62
CA LEU A 29 3.55 -12.18 12.84
C LEU A 29 2.85 -11.02 13.59
N VAL A 30 2.23 -10.09 12.86
CA VAL A 30 1.60 -8.89 13.43
C VAL A 30 0.11 -8.94 13.13
N PRO A 31 -0.69 -9.65 13.94
CA PRO A 31 -2.12 -9.71 13.74
C PRO A 31 -2.71 -8.31 13.86
N GLN A 32 -3.51 -7.92 12.88
CA GLN A 32 -4.22 -6.63 12.87
C GLN A 32 -5.18 -6.58 14.06
N GLN A 33 -4.78 -5.85 15.12
CA GLN A 33 -5.66 -5.58 16.24
C GLN A 33 -6.78 -4.65 15.78
N LYS A 34 -8.02 -5.10 15.96
CA LYS A 34 -9.20 -4.25 15.72
C LYS A 34 -9.33 -3.28 16.89
N PHE A 35 -8.86 -2.06 16.69
CA PHE A 35 -9.07 -0.98 17.65
C PHE A 35 -10.52 -0.52 17.57
N THR A 36 -11.30 -0.85 18.59
CA THR A 36 -12.72 -0.47 18.71
C THR A 36 -12.90 0.87 19.42
N THR A 37 -11.97 1.24 20.30
CA THR A 37 -11.99 2.49 21.06
C THR A 37 -10.67 3.25 20.94
N LEU A 38 -10.75 4.57 21.06
CA LEU A 38 -9.59 5.46 20.99
C LEU A 38 -8.59 5.18 22.12
N ASP A 39 -9.06 4.99 23.34
CA ASP A 39 -8.19 4.76 24.50
C ASP A 39 -7.33 3.50 24.30
N ASN A 40 -7.96 2.46 23.75
CA ASN A 40 -7.28 1.20 23.44
C ASN A 40 -6.27 1.34 22.29
N TYR A 41 -6.48 2.28 21.36
CA TYR A 41 -5.51 2.62 20.31
C TYR A 41 -4.29 3.35 20.88
N VAL A 42 -4.49 4.29 21.80
CA VAL A 42 -3.40 5.08 22.39
C VAL A 42 -2.53 4.20 23.28
N GLU A 43 -3.13 3.35 24.12
CA GLU A 43 -2.39 2.45 25.02
C GLU A 43 -1.57 1.40 24.26
N ASN A 44 -2.08 0.90 23.13
CA ASN A 44 -1.43 -0.15 22.34
C ASN A 44 -0.75 0.39 21.06
N TYR A 45 -0.55 1.71 20.96
CA TYR A 45 0.10 2.30 19.79
C TYR A 45 1.54 1.83 19.71
N SER A 46 1.84 1.01 18.71
CA SER A 46 3.18 0.56 18.39
C SER A 46 3.55 0.98 16.98
N LYS A 47 4.73 1.58 16.82
CA LYS A 47 5.29 1.95 15.50
C LYS A 47 5.43 0.73 14.58
N PHE A 48 5.54 -0.48 15.15
CA PHE A 48 5.60 -1.73 14.40
C PHE A 48 4.29 -2.07 13.69
N ASN A 49 3.15 -1.56 14.13
CA ASN A 49 1.86 -1.78 13.46
C ASN A 49 1.80 -1.10 12.08
N VAL A 50 2.74 -0.20 11.78
CA VAL A 50 2.85 0.50 10.50
C VAL A 50 3.63 -0.33 9.45
N LEU A 51 4.45 -1.31 9.88
CA LEU A 51 5.26 -2.13 8.97
C LEU A 51 4.45 -2.86 7.88
N PRO A 52 3.32 -3.53 8.20
CA PRO A 52 2.52 -4.22 7.19
C PRO A 52 1.99 -3.27 6.11
N VAL A 53 1.65 -2.04 6.49
CA VAL A 53 1.16 -1.00 5.57
C VAL A 53 2.29 -0.50 4.66
N LEU A 54 3.49 -0.34 5.21
CA LEU A 54 4.65 0.03 4.40
C LEU A 54 4.99 -1.07 3.39
N ALA A 55 4.92 -2.34 3.80
CA ALA A 55 5.16 -3.49 2.93
C ALA A 55 4.13 -3.57 1.79
N SER A 56 2.84 -3.32 2.06
CA SER A 56 1.81 -3.29 1.00
C SER A 56 2.05 -2.15 0.01
N PHE A 57 2.48 -0.98 0.47
CA PHE A 57 2.86 0.14 -0.42
C PHE A 57 3.99 -0.24 -1.38
N PHE A 58 5.05 -0.90 -0.89
CA PHE A 58 6.14 -1.38 -1.74
C PHE A 58 5.71 -2.44 -2.75
N ILE A 59 4.75 -3.30 -2.40
CA ILE A 59 4.18 -4.28 -3.34
C ILE A 59 3.51 -3.56 -4.53
N VAL A 60 2.69 -2.54 -4.26
CA VAL A 60 2.02 -1.83 -5.35
C VAL A 60 3.01 -1.04 -6.20
N LEU A 61 4.03 -0.44 -5.58
CA LEU A 61 5.10 0.23 -6.30
C LEU A 61 5.86 -0.75 -7.22
N ALA A 62 6.09 -1.98 -6.77
CA ALA A 62 6.71 -3.03 -7.57
C ALA A 62 5.81 -3.55 -8.72
N ASN A 63 4.48 -3.45 -8.59
CA ASN A 63 3.55 -3.82 -9.65
C ASN A 63 3.60 -2.86 -10.85
N VAL A 64 3.91 -1.58 -10.66
CA VAL A 64 4.01 -0.59 -11.75
C VAL A 64 5.00 -1.02 -12.86
N PRO A 65 6.28 -1.32 -12.58
CA PRO A 65 7.21 -1.76 -13.61
C PRO A 65 6.83 -3.11 -14.22
N LEU A 66 6.12 -3.98 -13.49
CA LEU A 66 5.59 -5.23 -14.04
C LEU A 66 4.50 -4.96 -15.10
N PHE A 67 3.56 -4.06 -14.83
CA PHE A 67 2.55 -3.67 -15.83
C PHE A 67 3.16 -2.95 -17.04
N ILE A 68 4.20 -2.13 -16.82
CA ILE A 68 4.96 -1.52 -17.94
C ILE A 68 5.61 -2.62 -18.80
N ALA A 69 6.28 -3.59 -18.18
CA ALA A 69 6.89 -4.70 -18.90
C ALA A 69 5.84 -5.53 -19.66
N LEU A 70 4.68 -5.77 -19.05
CA LEU A 70 3.56 -6.48 -19.66
C LEU A 70 2.99 -5.71 -20.86
N PHE A 71 2.89 -4.38 -20.75
CA PHE A 71 2.43 -3.50 -21.83
C PHE A 71 3.35 -3.55 -23.05
N TYR A 72 4.67 -3.61 -22.84
CA TYR A 72 5.64 -3.76 -23.93
C TYR A 72 5.63 -5.17 -24.55
N TYR A 73 5.26 -6.19 -23.79
CA TYR A 73 5.26 -7.58 -24.24
C TYR A 73 3.93 -8.02 -24.88
N SER A 74 2.85 -7.28 -24.66
CA SER A 74 1.53 -7.69 -25.14
C SER A 74 1.28 -7.29 -26.60
N GLU A 75 0.64 -8.20 -27.33
CA GLU A 75 0.10 -7.92 -28.67
C GLU A 75 -0.93 -6.78 -28.60
N ASN A 76 -1.12 -6.06 -29.71
CA ASN A 76 -1.88 -4.80 -29.75
C ASN A 76 -3.27 -4.88 -29.09
N GLU A 77 -3.94 -6.03 -29.16
CA GLU A 77 -5.26 -6.25 -28.56
C GLU A 77 -5.25 -6.24 -27.03
N LYS A 78 -4.14 -6.65 -26.40
CA LYS A 78 -4.04 -6.78 -24.93
C LYS A 78 -3.39 -5.57 -24.25
N LYS A 79 -2.97 -4.56 -25.03
CA LYS A 79 -2.40 -3.32 -24.50
C LYS A 79 -3.36 -2.54 -23.61
N ILE A 80 -4.66 -2.64 -23.89
CA ILE A 80 -5.72 -1.99 -23.09
C ILE A 80 -5.67 -2.49 -21.64
N PHE A 81 -5.51 -3.81 -21.43
CA PHE A 81 -5.43 -4.38 -20.08
C PHE A 81 -4.20 -3.88 -19.31
N GLY A 82 -3.05 -3.78 -19.97
CA GLY A 82 -1.83 -3.23 -19.37
C GLY A 82 -1.99 -1.77 -18.97
N LEU A 83 -2.63 -0.96 -19.82
CA LEU A 83 -2.89 0.46 -19.56
C LEU A 83 -3.87 0.65 -18.39
N THR A 84 -4.95 -0.13 -18.36
CA THR A 84 -5.94 -0.12 -17.29
C THR A 84 -5.30 -0.51 -15.96
N GLY A 85 -4.53 -1.60 -15.91
CA GLY A 85 -3.80 -2.01 -14.70
C GLY A 85 -2.82 -0.94 -14.20
N LEU A 86 -2.17 -0.23 -15.11
CA LEU A 86 -1.26 0.87 -14.76
C LEU A 86 -2.00 2.10 -14.22
N MET A 87 -3.18 2.43 -14.76
CA MET A 87 -4.02 3.49 -14.21
C MET A 87 -4.52 3.14 -12.80
N PHE A 88 -5.00 1.90 -12.59
CA PHE A 88 -5.43 1.46 -11.25
C PHE A 88 -4.26 1.42 -10.27
N GLY A 89 -3.11 0.87 -10.67
CA GLY A 89 -1.92 0.81 -9.83
C GLY A 89 -1.44 2.20 -9.41
N SER A 90 -1.36 3.14 -10.35
CA SER A 90 -0.96 4.52 -10.04
C SER A 90 -1.97 5.25 -9.16
N GLY A 91 -3.28 5.11 -9.42
CA GLY A 91 -4.33 5.64 -8.57
C GLY A 91 -4.25 5.11 -7.14
N TYR A 92 -4.04 3.81 -6.97
CA TYR A 92 -3.87 3.20 -5.65
C TYR A 92 -2.63 3.72 -4.92
N VAL A 93 -1.49 3.87 -5.61
CA VAL A 93 -0.26 4.41 -5.00
C VAL A 93 -0.49 5.84 -4.51
N ILE A 94 -1.20 6.68 -5.27
CA ILE A 94 -1.51 8.05 -4.86
C ILE A 94 -2.44 8.04 -3.64
N CYS A 95 -3.54 7.28 -3.69
CA CYS A 95 -4.48 7.18 -2.57
C CYS A 95 -3.79 6.69 -1.30
N SER A 96 -3.06 5.58 -1.37
CA SER A 96 -2.32 5.03 -0.22
C SER A 96 -1.21 5.96 0.27
N GLY A 97 -0.52 6.66 -0.63
CA GLY A 97 0.47 7.67 -0.28
C GLY A 97 -0.12 8.83 0.51
N ILE A 98 -1.27 9.36 0.08
CA ILE A 98 -2.01 10.41 0.81
C ILE A 98 -2.45 9.89 2.19
N THR A 99 -2.98 8.67 2.26
CA THR A 99 -3.34 8.04 3.54
C THR A 99 -2.17 8.02 4.50
N TYR A 100 -1.03 7.54 4.03
CA TYR A 100 0.16 7.38 4.85
C TYR A 100 0.74 8.72 5.28
N PHE A 101 0.73 9.71 4.37
CA PHE A 101 1.15 11.07 4.68
C PHE A 101 0.26 11.70 5.77
N LEU A 102 -1.05 11.54 5.70
CA LEU A 102 -1.98 12.01 6.73
C LEU A 102 -1.78 11.27 8.05
N GLN A 103 -1.53 9.96 8.01
CA GLN A 103 -1.26 9.17 9.21
C GLN A 103 0.03 9.61 9.90
N LEU A 104 1.10 9.91 9.16
CA LEU A 104 2.35 10.39 9.74
C LEU A 104 2.26 11.84 10.24
N THR A 105 1.63 12.73 9.47
CA THR A 105 1.64 14.16 9.80
C THR A 105 0.56 14.56 10.79
N VAL A 106 -0.66 14.09 10.60
CA VAL A 106 -1.83 14.51 11.41
C VAL A 106 -1.92 13.72 12.70
N VAL A 107 -1.79 12.39 12.65
CA VAL A 107 -1.95 11.55 13.86
C VAL A 107 -0.81 11.80 14.84
N GLN A 108 0.44 11.86 14.35
CA GLN A 108 1.59 12.09 15.23
C GLN A 108 1.50 13.46 15.93
N ARG A 109 1.11 14.50 15.19
CA ARG A 109 0.98 15.86 15.73
C ARG A 109 -0.18 15.96 16.73
N ALA A 110 -1.33 15.37 16.41
CA ALA A 110 -2.48 15.35 17.30
C ALA A 110 -2.23 14.57 18.61
N ILE A 111 -1.40 13.52 18.57
CA ILE A 111 -0.94 12.82 19.78
C ILE A 111 -0.06 13.74 20.64
N LEU A 112 0.89 14.46 20.02
CA LEU A 112 1.78 15.38 20.74
C LEU A 112 1.03 16.57 21.36
N GLU A 113 -0.04 17.04 20.71
CA GLU A 113 -0.88 18.13 21.20
C GLU A 113 -1.97 17.67 22.19
N GLY A 114 -2.06 16.36 22.50
CA GLY A 114 -3.07 15.80 23.41
C GLY A 114 -4.50 15.89 22.87
N ASN A 115 -4.68 16.12 21.57
CA ASN A 115 -5.99 16.32 20.94
C ASN A 115 -6.39 15.10 20.10
N TYR A 116 -6.86 14.06 20.79
CA TYR A 116 -7.07 12.73 20.23
C TYR A 116 -8.29 12.63 19.29
N LYS A 117 -9.24 13.58 19.38
CA LYS A 117 -10.48 13.57 18.57
C LYS A 117 -10.20 13.67 17.07
N MET A 118 -9.17 14.40 16.67
CA MET A 118 -8.84 14.60 15.26
C MET A 118 -8.18 13.37 14.64
N SER A 119 -7.30 12.68 15.38
CA SER A 119 -6.70 11.41 14.93
C SER A 119 -7.74 10.34 14.64
N PHE A 120 -8.79 10.25 15.47
CA PHE A 120 -9.83 9.25 15.31
C PHE A 120 -10.71 9.49 14.08
N LEU A 121 -11.07 10.75 13.81
CA LEU A 121 -11.86 11.11 12.62
C LEU A 121 -11.11 10.79 11.33
N VAL A 122 -9.80 11.06 11.29
CA VAL A 122 -8.96 10.72 10.14
C VAL A 122 -8.85 9.20 9.98
N PHE A 123 -8.71 8.45 11.08
CA PHE A 123 -8.65 6.98 11.04
C PHE A 123 -9.96 6.34 10.55
N ASN A 124 -11.10 6.76 11.10
CA ASN A 124 -12.41 6.19 10.76
C ASN A 124 -12.87 6.60 9.35
N GLY A 125 -12.59 7.84 8.95
CA GLY A 125 -12.84 8.31 7.58
C GLY A 125 -12.05 7.51 6.54
N PHE A 126 -10.83 7.06 6.88
CA PHE A 126 -10.00 6.27 5.97
C PHE A 126 -10.40 4.80 5.86
N THR A 127 -10.83 4.16 6.94
CA THR A 127 -11.37 2.78 6.86
C THR A 127 -12.61 2.71 5.97
N TRP A 128 -13.39 3.79 5.88
CA TRP A 128 -14.52 3.90 4.96
C TRP A 128 -14.09 3.98 3.50
N PHE A 129 -13.05 4.77 3.17
CA PHE A 129 -12.52 4.83 1.80
C PHE A 129 -11.78 3.56 1.38
N GLY A 130 -11.07 2.90 2.30
CA GLY A 130 -10.40 1.62 2.05
C GLY A 130 -11.38 0.47 1.77
N GLY A 131 -12.62 0.54 2.25
CA GLY A 131 -13.68 -0.41 1.91
C GLY A 131 -14.39 -0.13 0.57
N LEU A 132 -14.16 1.04 -0.03
CA LEU A 132 -14.78 1.47 -1.30
C LEU A 132 -13.85 1.31 -2.51
N CYS A 133 -12.56 1.04 -2.30
CA CYS A 133 -11.65 0.58 -3.36
C CYS A 133 -11.51 -0.95 -3.24
N PRO A 134 -12.31 -1.73 -4.01
CA PRO A 134 -12.16 -3.19 -4.07
C PRO A 134 -10.81 -3.63 -4.64
#